data_AF-A0A0A1XRN8-F1
#
_entry.id   AF-A0A0A1XRN8-F1
#
_cell.length_a   1.000
_cell.length_b   1.000
_cell.length_c   1.000
_cell.angle_alpha   90.00
_cell.angle_beta   90.00
_cell.angle_gamma   90.00
#
_symmetry.space_group_name_H-M   'P 1'
#
loop_
_entity.id
_entity.type
_entity.pdbx_description
1 polymer ?
#
loop_
_entity_poly.entity_id
_entity_poly.type
_entity_poly.pdbx_seq_one_letter_code
_entity_poly.pdbx_strand_id
1 'polypeptide(L)'
;MKVPFSKATLWKYVFLVVNCLITAFDVLLISCGVVSLGGAGSLAGAYTAASIGFLAMFIAFMGAMASVRQSLILSWAYIVTTVLCIVLETICMIAFGILKDDFYLMAVKRVQGIWDERPDTQLAMDEIQEQHHCCGRDSPQDYLPDKQQTLPSSCCRWHDCSKDDNIFARGCVDAATSFFQ
;
A
#
# COMPACT_ATOMS: atom_id res chain seq x y z
N MET A 1 -6.48 29.83 -30.24
CA MET A 1 -5.23 29.54 -29.50
C MET A 1 -4.38 28.60 -30.35
N LYS A 2 -3.39 29.13 -31.07
CA LYS A 2 -2.42 28.31 -31.82
C LYS A 2 -1.35 27.90 -30.81
N VAL A 3 -1.42 26.66 -30.33
CA VAL A 3 -0.32 26.04 -29.60
C VAL A 3 0.87 25.95 -30.58
N PRO A 4 2.01 26.62 -30.33
CA PRO A 4 3.15 26.61 -31.23
C PRO A 4 3.90 25.29 -31.08
N PHE A 5 3.30 24.20 -31.58
CA PHE A 5 3.86 22.83 -31.56
C PHE A 5 5.14 22.69 -32.42
N SER A 6 5.43 23.65 -33.30
CA SER A 6 6.43 23.52 -34.36
C SER A 6 7.90 23.52 -33.91
N LYS A 7 8.21 23.78 -32.62
CA LYS A 7 9.59 23.75 -32.07
C LYS A 7 9.68 22.99 -30.74
N ALA A 8 8.80 22.03 -30.47
CA ALA A 8 8.95 21.17 -29.30
C ALA A 8 10.07 20.15 -29.55
N THR A 9 11.16 20.26 -28.79
CA THR A 9 12.25 19.28 -28.83
C THR A 9 11.74 17.93 -28.32
N LEU A 10 12.10 16.82 -28.99
CA LEU A 10 11.65 15.45 -28.71
C LEU A 10 11.60 15.10 -27.21
N TRP A 11 12.60 15.55 -26.43
CA TRP A 11 12.69 15.28 -24.99
C TRP A 11 11.47 15.77 -24.18
N LYS A 12 10.82 16.88 -24.58
CA LYS A 12 9.63 17.40 -23.88
C LYS A 12 8.42 16.49 -24.06
N TYR A 13 8.28 15.90 -25.24
CA TYR A 13 7.20 14.97 -25.55
C TYR A 13 7.38 13.67 -24.76
N VAL A 14 8.60 13.13 -24.75
CA VAL A 14 8.95 11.96 -23.93
C VAL A 14 8.65 12.24 -22.45
N PHE A 15 9.08 13.39 -21.95
CA PHE A 15 8.84 13.77 -20.56
C PHE A 15 7.35 13.92 -20.22
N LEU A 16 6.54 14.48 -21.13
CA LEU A 16 5.08 14.57 -20.96
C LEU A 16 4.44 13.19 -20.89
N VAL A 17 4.76 12.30 -21.84
CA VAL A 17 4.21 10.94 -21.89
C VAL A 17 4.57 10.17 -20.62
N VAL A 18 5.83 10.26 -20.17
CA VAL A 18 6.29 9.59 -18.94
C VAL A 18 5.52 10.09 -17.71
N ASN A 19 5.35 11.41 -17.54
CA ASN A 19 4.59 11.93 -16.40
C ASN A 19 3.11 11.51 -16.44
N CYS A 20 2.49 11.45 -17.62
CA CYS A 20 1.12 10.95 -17.77
C CYS A 20 1.00 9.45 -17.42
N LEU A 21 1.97 8.63 -17.82
CA LEU A 21 2.01 7.22 -17.44
C LEU A 21 2.22 7.04 -15.93
N ILE A 22 3.07 7.86 -15.31
CA ILE A 22 3.28 7.88 -13.86
C ILE A 22 1.97 8.23 -13.14
N THR A 23 1.29 9.30 -13.56
CA THR A 23 -0.01 9.68 -12.96
C THR A 23 -1.04 8.55 -13.06
N ALA A 24 -1.11 7.85 -14.20
CA ALA A 24 -2.02 6.72 -14.36
C ALA A 24 -1.66 5.55 -13.42
N PHE A 25 -0.37 5.29 -13.22
CA PHE A 25 0.11 4.27 -12.30
C PHE A 25 -0.14 4.64 -10.83
N ASP A 26 0.06 5.90 -10.45
CA ASP A 26 -0.22 6.41 -9.10
C ASP A 26 -1.68 6.19 -8.70
N VAL A 27 -2.63 6.38 -9.62
CA VAL A 27 -4.05 6.11 -9.35
C VAL A 27 -4.31 4.65 -8.98
N LEU A 28 -3.62 3.71 -9.64
CA LEU A 28 -3.71 2.28 -9.32
C LEU A 28 -3.06 1.95 -7.97
N LEU A 29 -1.94 2.61 -7.66
CA LEU A 29 -1.27 2.43 -6.37
C LEU A 29 -2.10 2.99 -5.21
N ILE A 30 -2.76 4.15 -5.41
CA ILE A 30 -3.66 4.74 -4.42
C ILE A 30 -4.82 3.79 -4.11
N SER A 31 -5.46 3.23 -5.13
CA SER A 31 -6.60 2.33 -4.92
C SER A 31 -6.18 1.06 -4.18
N CYS A 32 -5.05 0.45 -4.56
CA CYS A 32 -4.51 -0.72 -3.89
C CYS A 32 -4.12 -0.41 -2.43
N GLY A 33 -3.40 0.69 -2.19
CA GLY A 33 -2.93 1.09 -0.87
C GLY A 33 -4.08 1.38 0.11
N VAL A 34 -5.11 2.09 -0.35
CA VAL A 34 -6.29 2.40 0.48
C VAL A 34 -7.07 1.14 0.84
N VAL A 35 -7.27 0.23 -0.12
CA VAL A 35 -7.99 -1.04 0.13
C VAL A 35 -7.22 -1.93 1.10
N SER A 36 -5.90 -2.09 0.90
CA SER A 36 -5.08 -2.96 1.75
C SER A 36 -4.94 -2.41 3.18
N LEU A 37 -4.69 -1.10 3.34
CA LEU A 37 -4.52 -0.52 4.69
C LEU A 37 -5.85 -0.29 5.40
N GLY A 38 -6.89 0.06 4.65
CA GLY A 38 -8.25 0.17 5.16
C GLY A 38 -8.76 -1.16 5.66
N GLY A 39 -8.53 -2.23 4.89
CA GLY A 39 -9.01 -3.55 5.28
C GLY A 39 -8.19 -4.29 6.32
N ALA A 40 -6.95 -3.87 6.55
CA ALA A 40 -6.24 -4.24 7.77
C ALA A 40 -6.82 -3.58 9.06
N GLY A 41 -8.03 -3.00 9.01
CA GLY A 41 -8.72 -2.34 10.11
C GLY A 41 -8.10 -1.02 10.56
N SER A 42 -7.17 -0.44 9.78
CA SER A 42 -6.52 0.83 10.14
C SER A 42 -7.02 1.97 9.28
N LEU A 43 -8.02 2.67 9.81
CA LEU A 43 -8.51 3.93 9.25
C LEU A 43 -7.35 4.94 9.09
N ALA A 44 -6.47 5.03 10.09
CA ALA A 44 -5.29 5.88 10.05
C ALA A 44 -4.36 5.50 8.88
N GLY A 45 -4.13 4.20 8.65
CA GLY A 45 -3.33 3.71 7.53
C GLY A 45 -3.94 4.01 6.17
N ALA A 46 -5.26 3.90 6.03
CA ALA A 46 -5.96 4.25 4.78
C ALA A 46 -5.81 5.74 4.45
N TYR A 47 -5.99 6.62 5.45
CA TYR A 47 -5.83 8.07 5.26
C TYR A 47 -4.38 8.47 4.94
N THR A 48 -3.39 7.84 5.57
CA THR A 48 -1.98 8.11 5.26
C THR A 48 -1.63 7.66 3.83
N ALA A 49 -2.07 6.48 3.39
CA ALA A 49 -1.85 6.04 2.02
C ALA A 49 -2.54 6.94 0.98
N ALA A 50 -3.79 7.33 1.24
CA ALA A 50 -4.52 8.24 0.35
C ALA A 50 -3.83 9.60 0.23
N SER A 51 -3.38 10.17 1.35
CA SER A 51 -2.72 11.48 1.37
C SER A 51 -1.37 11.48 0.65
N ILE A 52 -0.55 10.45 0.86
CA ILE A 52 0.75 10.30 0.18
C ILE A 52 0.55 10.14 -1.34
N GLY A 53 -0.37 9.28 -1.75
CA GLY A 53 -0.60 9.06 -3.18
C GLY A 53 -1.23 10.27 -3.87
N PHE A 54 -2.12 11.01 -3.20
CA PHE A 54 -2.64 12.28 -3.75
C PHE A 54 -1.53 13.32 -3.96
N LEU A 55 -0.57 13.41 -3.03
CA LEU A 55 0.58 14.29 -3.17
C LEU A 55 1.46 13.89 -4.38
N ALA A 56 1.74 12.60 -4.55
CA ALA A 56 2.49 12.08 -5.69
C ALA A 56 1.79 12.40 -7.03
N MET A 57 0.47 12.14 -7.10
CA MET A 57 -0.35 12.46 -8.27
C MET A 57 -0.32 13.96 -8.60
N PHE A 58 -0.37 14.82 -7.59
CA PHE A 58 -0.30 16.28 -7.77
C PHE A 58 1.05 16.73 -8.34
N ILE A 59 2.16 16.15 -7.87
CA ILE A 59 3.51 16.44 -8.37
C ILE A 59 3.65 15.99 -9.83
N ALA A 60 3.16 14.78 -10.18
CA ALA A 60 3.18 14.28 -11.55
C ALA A 60 2.34 15.15 -12.50
N PHE A 61 1.18 15.62 -12.05
CA PHE A 61 0.34 16.55 -12.80
C PHE A 61 1.02 17.90 -13.04
N MET A 62 1.70 18.44 -12.01
CA MET A 62 2.55 19.62 -12.18
C MET A 62 3.67 19.39 -13.19
N GLY A 63 4.27 18.20 -13.23
CA GLY A 63 5.27 17.81 -14.24
C GLY A 63 4.73 17.84 -15.67
N ALA A 64 3.52 17.29 -15.87
CA ALA A 64 2.83 17.35 -17.17
C ALA A 64 2.53 18.81 -17.58
N MET A 65 2.05 19.64 -16.65
CA MET A 65 1.80 21.07 -16.90
C MET A 65 3.10 21.84 -17.21
N ALA A 66 4.20 21.54 -16.52
CA ALA A 66 5.52 22.13 -16.75
C ALA A 66 6.08 21.80 -18.14
N SER A 67 5.72 20.65 -18.71
CA SER A 67 6.11 20.28 -20.08
C SER A 67 5.32 21.06 -21.15
N VAL A 68 4.02 21.24 -20.94
CA VAL A 68 3.13 21.94 -21.88
C VAL A 68 3.32 23.45 -21.82
N ARG A 69 3.50 24.02 -20.63
CA ARG A 69 3.71 25.46 -20.43
C ARG A 69 5.20 25.78 -20.57
N GLN A 70 5.56 26.61 -21.54
CA GLN A 70 6.95 27.10 -21.72
C GLN A 70 7.37 28.13 -20.65
N SER A 71 6.82 28.07 -19.44
CA SER A 71 7.13 28.99 -18.34
C SER A 71 8.29 28.46 -17.50
N LEU A 72 9.39 29.21 -17.45
CA LEU A 72 10.57 28.84 -16.65
C LEU A 72 10.22 28.68 -15.17
N ILE A 73 9.34 29.52 -14.62
CA ILE A 73 8.94 29.47 -13.21
C ILE A 73 8.31 28.12 -12.85
N LEU A 74 7.41 27.60 -13.69
CA LEU A 74 6.74 26.32 -13.43
C LEU A 74 7.71 25.14 -13.51
N SER A 75 8.66 25.18 -14.45
CA SER A 75 9.70 24.16 -14.58
C SER A 75 10.65 24.18 -13.37
N TRP A 76 11.07 25.36 -12.90
CA TRP A 76 11.90 25.49 -11.70
C TRP A 76 11.17 25.02 -10.44
N ALA A 77 9.90 25.39 -10.27
CA ALA A 77 9.09 24.90 -9.15
C ALA A 77 8.99 23.38 -9.14
N TYR A 78 8.72 22.75 -10.29
CA TYR A 78 8.68 21.30 -10.41
C TYR A 78 10.03 20.64 -10.05
N ILE A 79 11.14 21.17 -10.56
CA ILE A 79 12.48 20.62 -10.25
C ILE A 79 12.77 20.71 -8.75
N VAL A 80 12.53 21.88 -8.13
CA VAL A 80 12.77 22.08 -6.69
C VAL A 80 11.91 21.13 -5.86
N THR A 81 10.60 21.03 -6.15
CA THR A 81 9.71 20.11 -5.43
C THR A 81 10.14 18.66 -5.60
N THR A 82 10.50 18.23 -6.82
CA THR A 82 10.92 16.84 -7.09
C THR A 82 12.23 16.50 -6.38
N VAL A 83 13.21 17.41 -6.37
CA VAL A 83 14.47 17.22 -5.65
C VAL A 83 14.23 17.11 -4.14
N LEU A 84 13.35 17.95 -3.59
CA LEU A 84 12.97 17.86 -2.17
C LEU A 84 12.32 16.52 -1.84
N CYS A 85 11.41 16.02 -2.70
CA CYS A 85 10.80 14.70 -2.54
C CYS A 85 11.84 13.59 -2.55
N ILE A 86 12.79 13.60 -3.49
CA ILE A 86 13.86 12.59 -3.56
C ILE A 86 14.69 12.60 -2.27
N VAL A 87 15.04 13.78 -1.75
CA VAL A 87 15.78 13.87 -0.48
C VAL A 87 14.96 13.30 0.68
N LEU A 88 13.68 13.64 0.79
CA LEU A 88 12.80 13.09 1.83
C LEU A 88 12.64 11.57 1.70
N GLU A 89 12.42 11.06 0.50
CA GLU A 89 12.31 9.62 0.23
C GLU A 89 13.59 8.88 0.61
N THR A 90 14.77 9.42 0.28
CA THR A 90 16.05 8.80 0.67
C THR A 90 16.21 8.74 2.19
N ILE A 91 15.82 9.79 2.92
CA ILE A 91 15.85 9.81 4.39
C ILE A 91 14.89 8.74 4.94
N CYS A 92 13.67 8.65 4.41
CA CYS A 92 12.70 7.63 4.80
C CYS A 92 13.21 6.21 4.53
N MET A 93 13.83 5.96 3.37
CA MET A 93 14.38 4.65 3.00
C MET A 93 15.52 4.23 3.94
N ILE A 94 16.40 5.16 4.29
CA ILE A 94 17.49 4.90 5.26
C ILE A 94 16.89 4.62 6.64
N ALA A 95 15.93 5.44 7.09
CA ALA A 95 15.25 5.25 8.36
C ALA A 95 14.53 3.89 8.43
N PHE A 96 13.86 3.48 7.35
CA PHE A 96 13.21 2.18 7.25
C PHE A 96 14.22 1.03 7.35
N GLY A 97 15.38 1.14 6.70
CA GLY A 97 16.44 0.13 6.81
C GLY A 97 17.00 -0.03 8.22
N ILE A 98 17.08 1.07 8.99
CA ILE A 98 17.54 1.05 10.39
C ILE A 98 16.45 0.51 11.33
N LEU A 99 15.19 0.91 11.13
CA LEU A 99 14.06 0.54 11.98
C LEU A 99 13.36 -0.76 11.52
N LYS A 100 13.95 -1.52 10.60
CA LYS A 100 13.31 -2.72 10.04
C LYS A 100 12.86 -3.72 11.11
N ASP A 101 13.66 -3.88 12.17
CA ASP A 101 13.39 -4.84 13.24
C ASP A 101 12.25 -4.34 14.15
N ASP A 102 12.18 -3.02 14.37
CA ASP A 102 11.08 -2.39 15.10
C ASP A 102 9.77 -2.47 14.32
N PHE A 103 9.81 -2.28 12.99
CA PHE A 103 8.65 -2.45 12.12
C PHE A 103 8.19 -3.91 12.06
N TYR A 104 9.11 -4.87 11.99
CA TYR A 104 8.82 -6.29 12.11
C TYR A 104 8.08 -6.57 13.42
N LEU A 105 8.61 -6.10 14.54
CA LEU A 105 8.04 -6.34 15.86
C LEU A 105 6.68 -5.64 16.03
N MET A 106 6.52 -4.45 15.44
CA MET A 106 5.23 -3.74 15.39
C MET A 106 4.19 -4.50 14.57
N ALA A 107 4.57 -5.06 13.42
CA ALA A 107 3.68 -5.86 12.58
C ALA A 107 3.19 -7.12 13.32
N VAL A 108 4.11 -7.84 13.98
CA VAL A 108 3.78 -8.99 14.83
C VAL A 108 2.81 -8.59 15.94
N LYS A 109 3.13 -7.53 16.71
CA LYS A 109 2.28 -7.05 17.81
C LYS A 109 0.90 -6.62 17.33
N ARG A 110 0.79 -6.05 16.13
CA ARG A 110 -0.51 -5.63 15.57
C ARG A 110 -1.39 -6.84 15.27
N VAL A 111 -0.86 -7.88 14.64
CA VAL A 111 -1.62 -9.12 14.37
C VAL A 111 -1.99 -9.80 15.68
N GLN A 112 -1.07 -9.85 16.65
CA GLN A 112 -1.34 -10.42 17.97
C GLN A 112 -2.41 -9.63 18.74
N GLY A 113 -2.35 -8.30 18.74
CA GLY A 113 -3.38 -7.47 19.40
C GLY A 113 -4.77 -7.66 18.80
N ILE A 114 -4.88 -7.71 17.48
CA ILE A 114 -6.15 -8.01 16.79
C ILE A 114 -6.64 -9.43 17.15
N TRP A 115 -5.74 -10.39 17.30
CA TRP A 115 -6.09 -11.75 17.72
C TRP A 115 -6.58 -11.81 19.17
N ASP A 116 -5.91 -11.12 20.09
CA ASP A 116 -6.19 -11.17 21.53
C ASP A 116 -7.45 -10.39 21.93
N GLU A 117 -7.87 -9.38 21.16
CA GLU A 117 -9.08 -8.56 21.39
C GLU A 117 -10.38 -9.21 20.88
N ARG A 118 -10.36 -10.50 20.51
CA ARG A 118 -11.57 -11.23 20.09
C ARG A 118 -12.57 -11.38 21.22
N PRO A 119 -13.88 -11.30 20.93
CA PRO A 119 -14.52 -11.31 19.59
C PRO A 119 -14.71 -9.94 18.92
N ASP A 120 -14.39 -8.83 19.57
CA ASP A 120 -14.72 -7.47 19.08
C ASP A 120 -14.01 -7.10 17.76
N THR A 121 -12.86 -7.73 17.50
CA THR A 121 -12.02 -7.53 16.32
C THR A 121 -12.18 -8.63 15.26
N GLN A 122 -13.18 -9.50 15.37
CA GLN A 122 -13.34 -10.64 14.45
C GLN A 122 -13.46 -10.21 12.98
N LEU A 123 -14.19 -9.13 12.69
CA LEU A 123 -14.31 -8.56 11.34
C LEU A 123 -12.95 -8.10 10.77
N ALA A 124 -12.12 -7.48 11.61
CA ALA A 124 -10.78 -7.03 11.19
C ALA A 124 -9.85 -8.21 10.92
N MET A 125 -9.98 -9.30 11.69
CA MET A 125 -9.24 -10.52 11.40
C MET A 125 -9.71 -11.19 10.11
N ASP A 126 -11.01 -11.28 9.87
CA ASP A 126 -11.58 -11.88 8.66
C ASP A 126 -11.07 -11.16 7.40
N GLU A 127 -11.02 -9.83 7.44
CA GLU A 127 -10.52 -9.03 6.33
C GLU A 127 -9.01 -9.23 6.10
N ILE A 128 -8.20 -9.28 7.16
CA ILE A 128 -6.76 -9.57 7.06
C ILE A 128 -6.54 -10.97 6.45
N GLN A 129 -7.32 -11.96 6.87
CA GLN A 129 -7.21 -13.34 6.38
C GLN A 129 -7.56 -13.45 4.90
N GLU A 130 -8.62 -12.76 4.46
CA GLU A 130 -9.03 -12.73 3.07
C GLU A 130 -8.03 -11.98 2.18
N GLN A 131 -7.54 -10.82 2.63
CA GLN A 131 -6.61 -9.97 1.89
C GLN A 131 -5.21 -10.58 1.75
N HIS A 132 -4.70 -11.21 2.81
CA HIS A 132 -3.34 -11.75 2.85
C HIS A 132 -3.27 -13.27 2.66
N HIS A 133 -4.42 -13.92 2.40
CA HIS A 133 -4.52 -15.37 2.23
C HIS A 133 -3.82 -16.14 3.35
N CYS A 134 -4.09 -15.73 4.57
CA CYS A 134 -3.54 -16.30 5.79
C CYS A 134 -4.66 -16.79 6.70
N CYS A 135 -4.35 -17.65 7.67
CA CYS A 135 -5.32 -18.09 8.65
C CYS A 135 -4.64 -18.32 10.01
N GLY A 136 -5.35 -17.95 11.07
CA GLY A 136 -4.79 -18.04 12.42
C GLY A 136 -3.88 -16.86 12.77
N ARG A 137 -3.29 -16.92 13.96
CA ARG A 137 -2.21 -16.01 14.35
C ARG A 137 -0.91 -16.50 13.72
N ASP A 138 -0.53 -17.71 14.09
CA ASP A 138 0.64 -18.44 13.62
C ASP A 138 0.24 -19.61 12.71
N SER A 139 -0.97 -20.18 12.92
CA SER A 139 -1.46 -21.34 12.16
C SER A 139 -2.99 -21.45 12.21
N PRO A 140 -3.66 -22.06 11.22
CA PRO A 140 -5.09 -22.39 11.28
C PRO A 140 -5.51 -23.12 12.56
N GLN A 141 -4.57 -23.85 13.17
CA GLN A 141 -4.77 -24.61 14.40
C GLN A 141 -5.07 -23.73 15.61
N ASP A 142 -4.75 -22.43 15.56
CA ASP A 142 -5.02 -21.49 16.65
C ASP A 142 -6.52 -21.31 16.93
N TYR A 143 -7.39 -21.69 15.98
CA TYR A 143 -8.85 -21.73 16.16
C TYR A 143 -9.39 -23.03 16.79
N LEU A 144 -8.59 -24.10 16.84
CA LEU A 144 -9.01 -25.40 17.39
C LEU A 144 -9.23 -25.42 18.92
N PRO A 145 -8.42 -24.75 19.76
CA PRO A 145 -8.59 -24.81 21.21
C PRO A 145 -9.76 -23.97 21.75
N ASP A 146 -10.30 -23.02 20.98
CA ASP A 146 -11.16 -21.95 21.49
C ASP A 146 -12.67 -22.25 21.47
N LYS A 147 -13.08 -23.53 21.55
CA LYS A 147 -14.49 -24.03 21.62
C LYS A 147 -15.47 -23.55 20.52
N GLN A 148 -15.12 -22.59 19.67
CA GLN A 148 -15.77 -22.21 18.43
C GLN A 148 -15.16 -23.05 17.31
N GLN A 149 -15.64 -24.29 17.24
CA GLN A 149 -15.12 -25.39 16.44
C GLN A 149 -15.31 -25.24 14.92
N THR A 150 -15.36 -24.00 14.42
CA THR A 150 -15.60 -23.65 13.02
C THR A 150 -14.62 -22.56 12.61
N LEU A 151 -13.70 -22.91 11.70
CA LEU A 151 -12.85 -21.95 11.01
C LEU A 151 -13.76 -20.88 10.36
N PRO A 152 -13.42 -19.58 10.48
CA PRO A 152 -14.18 -18.56 9.78
C PRO A 152 -14.01 -18.77 8.26
N SER A 153 -15.04 -18.40 7.49
CA SER A 153 -15.00 -18.56 6.04
C SER A 153 -13.92 -17.72 5.35
N SER A 154 -13.39 -16.69 6.02
CA SER A 154 -12.24 -15.88 5.62
C SER A 154 -10.92 -16.66 5.55
N CYS A 155 -10.79 -17.74 6.34
CA CYS A 155 -9.60 -18.61 6.34
C CYS A 155 -9.50 -19.58 5.15
N CYS A 156 -10.53 -19.60 4.28
CA CYS A 156 -10.67 -20.61 3.25
C CYS A 156 -10.90 -20.01 1.88
N ARG A 157 -10.31 -20.63 0.87
CA ARG A 157 -10.48 -20.22 -0.51
C ARG A 157 -11.95 -20.40 -0.93
N TRP A 158 -12.51 -19.38 -1.59
CA TRP A 158 -13.93 -19.32 -1.98
C TRP A 158 -14.91 -19.47 -0.81
N HIS A 159 -14.48 -19.16 0.42
CA HIS A 159 -15.29 -19.33 1.63
C HIS A 159 -15.72 -20.77 1.92
N ASP A 160 -15.05 -21.77 1.32
CA ASP A 160 -15.36 -23.19 1.51
C ASP A 160 -14.27 -23.90 2.31
N CYS A 161 -14.51 -24.01 3.61
CA CYS A 161 -13.66 -24.73 4.57
C CYS A 161 -13.95 -26.24 4.65
N SER A 162 -14.75 -26.80 3.73
CA SER A 162 -15.12 -28.22 3.76
C SER A 162 -13.97 -29.16 3.35
N LYS A 163 -12.93 -28.63 2.70
CA LYS A 163 -11.75 -29.37 2.25
C LYS A 163 -10.49 -28.74 2.83
N ASP A 164 -9.60 -29.57 3.38
CA ASP A 164 -8.32 -29.12 3.94
C ASP A 164 -7.45 -28.39 2.90
N ASP A 165 -7.50 -28.78 1.63
CA ASP A 165 -6.78 -28.12 0.53
C ASP A 165 -7.18 -26.65 0.31
N ASN A 166 -8.37 -26.24 0.77
CA ASN A 166 -8.85 -24.87 0.61
C ASN A 166 -8.43 -23.97 1.77
N ILE A 167 -7.90 -24.52 2.87
CA ILE A 167 -7.54 -23.77 4.07
C ILE A 167 -6.17 -23.11 3.87
N PHE A 168 -6.06 -21.83 4.21
CA PHE A 168 -4.78 -21.13 4.15
C PHE A 168 -3.82 -21.68 5.22
N ALA A 169 -2.81 -22.47 4.83
CA ALA A 169 -1.85 -23.05 5.76
C ALA A 169 -0.90 -22.02 6.42
N ARG A 170 -0.82 -20.80 5.88
CA ARG A 170 0.09 -19.75 6.32
C ARG A 170 -0.51 -18.92 7.47
N GLY A 171 0.24 -18.73 8.55
CA GLY A 171 -0.13 -17.85 9.65
C GLY A 171 -0.11 -16.37 9.26
N CYS A 172 -1.01 -15.56 9.84
CA CYS A 172 -1.07 -14.14 9.52
C CYS A 172 0.12 -13.34 10.04
N VAL A 173 0.78 -13.77 11.12
CA VAL A 173 2.05 -13.19 11.57
C VAL A 173 3.15 -13.39 10.53
N ASP A 174 3.25 -14.58 9.94
CA ASP A 174 4.23 -14.88 8.89
C ASP A 174 3.91 -14.10 7.60
N ALA A 175 2.62 -14.03 7.22
CA ALA A 175 2.19 -13.23 6.08
C ALA A 175 2.55 -11.75 6.24
N ALA A 176 2.28 -11.15 7.41
CA ALA A 176 2.57 -9.75 7.70
C ALA A 176 4.07 -9.44 7.75
N THR A 177 4.89 -10.39 8.20
CA THR A 177 6.32 -10.18 8.39
C THR A 177 7.18 -10.54 7.17
N SER A 178 6.64 -11.28 6.21
CA SER A 178 7.38 -11.72 5.02
C SER A 178 7.89 -10.61 4.11
N PHE A 179 7.36 -9.39 4.23
CA PHE A 179 7.90 -8.21 3.55
C PHE A 179 9.20 -7.68 4.16
N PHE A 180 9.51 -8.04 5.41
CA PHE A 180 10.67 -7.55 6.16
C PHE A 180 11.83 -8.55 6.25
N GLN A 181 11.62 -9.81 5.83
CA GLN A 181 12.66 -10.84 5.71
C GLN A 181 13.51 -10.64 4.45
#